data_AF-A0A495TIY2-F1
#
_entry.id   AF-A0A495TIY2-F1
#
_cell.length_a   1.000
_cell.length_b   1.000
_cell.length_c   1.000
_cell.angle_alpha   90.00
_cell.angle_beta   90.00
_cell.angle_gamma   90.00
#
_symmetry.space_group_name_H-M   'P 1'
#
loop_
_entity.id
_entity.type
_entity.pdbx_description
1 polymer ?
#
loop_
_entity_poly.entity_id
_entity_poly.type
_entity_poly.pdbx_seq_one_letter_code
_entity_poly.pdbx_strand_id
1 'polypeptide(L)'
;MSTPGPNDPLPVKARQDAQDWAQHMTEYMAQTAGVTLDPGSVEPFFSDCVGKHDEVREDGRYKLSYAVYSSAAREQHPEAVRKIRTMLEQQGFKIDGYREDIDGKVDTILDASQASSRYLVTVETTKGGLLAFSVRTPCLMPPTPTGAPH
;
A
#
# COMPACT_ATOMS: atom_id res chain seq x y z
N MET A 1 -6.48 7.00 -21.60
CA MET A 1 -6.37 7.59 -20.25
C MET A 1 -4.89 7.81 -20.00
N SER A 2 -4.46 9.06 -19.87
CA SER A 2 -3.03 9.41 -19.76
C SER A 2 -2.52 8.98 -18.39
N THR A 3 -1.47 8.17 -18.38
CA THR A 3 -0.69 7.87 -17.17
C THR A 3 -0.16 9.19 -16.63
N PRO A 4 -0.25 9.47 -15.32
CA PRO A 4 0.27 10.72 -14.81
C PRO A 4 1.75 10.87 -15.17
N GLY A 5 2.16 12.04 -15.63
CA GLY A 5 3.56 12.40 -15.92
C GLY A 5 4.35 12.80 -14.67
N PRO A 6 5.68 12.97 -14.78
CA PRO A 6 6.51 13.48 -13.68
C PRO A 6 6.21 14.94 -13.32
N ASN A 7 5.55 15.69 -14.22
CA ASN A 7 5.17 17.09 -14.03
C ASN A 7 3.67 17.28 -13.71
N ASP A 8 2.92 16.18 -13.62
CA ASP A 8 1.49 16.27 -13.33
C ASP A 8 1.29 16.73 -11.88
N PRO A 9 0.20 17.49 -11.60
CA PRO A 9 -0.09 17.93 -10.25
C PRO A 9 -0.19 16.72 -9.31
N LEU A 10 0.41 16.85 -8.13
CA LEU A 10 0.33 15.83 -7.10
C LEU A 10 -1.14 15.63 -6.67
N PRO A 11 -1.59 14.38 -6.45
CA PRO A 11 -2.91 14.15 -5.91
C PRO A 11 -3.07 14.82 -4.55
N VAL A 12 -4.16 15.57 -4.37
CA VAL A 12 -4.50 16.22 -3.11
C VAL A 12 -5.28 15.24 -2.24
N LYS A 13 -4.78 14.98 -1.03
CA LYS A 13 -5.43 14.11 -0.04
C LYS A 13 -4.98 14.48 1.37
N ALA A 14 -5.90 14.54 2.33
CA ALA A 14 -5.53 14.75 3.73
C ALA A 14 -4.83 13.51 4.29
N ARG A 15 -3.93 13.69 5.27
CA ARG A 15 -3.19 12.57 5.87
C ARG A 15 -4.13 11.50 6.44
N GLN A 16 -5.21 11.94 7.10
CA GLN A 16 -6.21 11.03 7.65
C GLN A 16 -6.91 10.24 6.55
N ASP A 17 -7.39 10.89 5.49
CA ASP A 17 -8.02 10.21 4.35
C ASP A 17 -7.09 9.20 3.66
N ALA A 18 -5.77 9.47 3.65
CA ALA A 18 -4.78 8.54 3.12
C ALA A 18 -4.64 7.30 4.01
N GLN A 19 -4.63 7.48 5.32
CA GLN A 19 -4.59 6.39 6.29
C GLN A 19 -5.87 5.57 6.28
N ASP A 20 -7.04 6.21 6.30
CA ASP A 20 -8.35 5.54 6.30
C ASP A 20 -8.52 4.69 5.04
N TRP A 21 -8.10 5.22 3.88
CA TRP A 21 -8.09 4.47 2.64
C TRP A 21 -7.13 3.27 2.69
N ALA A 22 -5.92 3.46 3.24
CA ALA A 22 -4.93 2.39 3.36
C ALA A 22 -5.43 1.27 4.28
N GLN A 23 -6.01 1.63 5.43
CA GLN A 23 -6.66 0.71 6.35
C GLN A 23 -7.76 -0.08 5.63
N HIS A 24 -8.70 0.61 4.98
CA HIS A 24 -9.79 -0.03 4.26
C HIS A 24 -9.29 -1.01 3.18
N MET A 25 -8.24 -0.63 2.44
CA MET A 25 -7.65 -1.51 1.44
C MET A 25 -7.04 -2.77 2.06
N THR A 26 -6.32 -2.65 3.18
CA THR A 26 -5.76 -3.81 3.89
C THR A 26 -6.84 -4.73 4.47
N GLU A 27 -7.91 -4.17 5.02
CA GLU A 27 -9.07 -4.93 5.52
C GLU A 27 -9.76 -5.67 4.38
N TYR A 28 -9.94 -5.02 3.23
CA TYR A 28 -10.55 -5.62 2.06
C TYR A 28 -9.72 -6.77 1.48
N MET A 29 -8.38 -6.64 1.44
CA MET A 29 -7.48 -7.73 1.07
C MET A 29 -7.58 -8.91 2.04
N ALA A 30 -7.58 -8.63 3.35
CA ALA A 30 -7.68 -9.67 4.37
C ALA A 30 -9.01 -10.41 4.29
N GLN A 31 -10.12 -9.68 4.12
CA GLN A 31 -11.45 -10.25 3.91
C GLN A 31 -11.49 -11.14 2.67
N THR A 32 -10.90 -10.69 1.57
CA THR A 32 -10.80 -11.45 0.31
C THR A 32 -10.00 -12.75 0.49
N ALA A 33 -8.91 -12.70 1.25
CA ALA A 33 -8.11 -13.88 1.56
C ALA A 33 -8.78 -14.82 2.58
N GLY A 34 -9.75 -14.32 3.35
CA GLY A 34 -10.36 -15.05 4.46
C GLY A 34 -9.45 -15.14 5.69
N VAL A 35 -8.61 -14.13 5.92
CA VAL A 35 -7.68 -14.06 7.05
C VAL A 35 -8.03 -12.90 7.98
N THR A 36 -7.61 -13.01 9.23
CA THR A 36 -7.80 -11.96 10.24
C THR A 36 -6.55 -11.10 10.37
N LEU A 37 -6.73 -9.78 10.42
CA LEU A 37 -5.68 -8.82 10.74
C LEU A 37 -5.56 -8.65 12.25
N ASP A 38 -4.34 -8.40 12.73
CA ASP A 38 -4.09 -7.97 14.09
C ASP A 38 -4.12 -6.42 14.16
N PRO A 39 -5.18 -5.81 14.70
CA PRO A 39 -5.29 -4.36 14.78
C PRO A 39 -4.22 -3.73 15.69
N GLY A 40 -3.62 -4.50 16.60
CA GLY A 40 -2.51 -4.04 17.45
C GLY A 40 -1.18 -3.90 16.71
N SER A 41 -1.09 -4.44 15.49
CA SER A 41 0.11 -4.41 14.65
C SER A 41 0.16 -3.26 13.64
N VAL A 42 -0.83 -2.36 13.68
CA VAL A 42 -0.96 -1.27 12.72
C VAL A 42 0.16 -0.25 12.90
N GLU A 43 0.93 -0.03 11.83
CA GLU A 43 2.04 0.91 11.81
C GLU A 43 1.89 1.89 10.63
N PRO A 44 1.25 3.06 10.83
CA PRO A 44 1.24 4.13 9.84
C PRO A 44 2.51 4.96 9.97
N PHE A 45 3.25 5.08 8.87
CA PHE A 45 4.45 5.91 8.79
C PHE A 45 4.29 6.97 7.71
N PHE A 46 4.33 8.24 8.14
CA PHE A 46 4.33 9.39 7.24
C PHE A 46 5.76 9.91 7.08
N SER A 47 6.18 10.14 5.84
CA SER A 47 7.49 10.69 5.52
C SER A 47 7.42 11.76 4.45
N ASP A 48 8.48 12.56 4.36
CA ASP A 48 8.59 13.58 3.34
C ASP A 48 8.78 12.96 1.94
N CYS A 49 8.31 13.67 0.93
CA CYS A 49 8.61 13.29 -0.44
C CYS A 49 10.04 13.70 -0.81
N VAL A 50 10.92 12.72 -0.87
CA VAL A 50 12.29 12.89 -1.34
C VAL A 50 12.36 12.72 -2.86
N GLY A 51 12.98 13.70 -3.53
CA GLY A 51 13.28 13.70 -4.97
C GLY A 51 14.51 12.86 -5.33
N LYS A 52 14.84 12.76 -6.62
CA LYS A 52 15.94 11.92 -7.13
C LYS A 52 17.33 12.31 -6.58
N HIS A 53 17.51 13.58 -6.21
CA HIS A 53 18.76 14.14 -5.71
C HIS A 53 18.67 14.48 -4.22
N ASP A 54 17.91 13.70 -3.44
CA ASP A 54 17.66 13.93 -2.01
C ASP A 54 16.97 15.27 -1.70
N GLU A 55 16.30 15.83 -2.71
CA GLU A 55 15.57 17.09 -2.62
C GLU A 55 14.29 16.90 -1.81
N VAL A 56 14.13 17.68 -0.74
CA VAL A 56 12.91 17.77 0.06
C VAL A 56 12.30 19.16 -0.13
N ARG A 57 10.97 19.21 -0.34
CA ARG A 57 10.23 20.47 -0.45
C ARG A 57 9.48 20.73 0.85
N GLU A 58 9.59 21.96 1.37
CA GLU A 58 8.91 22.42 2.59
C GLU A 58 7.48 22.91 2.31
N ASP A 59 6.72 22.19 1.48
CA ASP A 59 5.33 22.52 1.13
C ASP A 59 4.31 21.54 1.72
N GLY A 60 4.76 20.73 2.68
CA GLY A 60 3.92 19.78 3.43
C GLY A 60 3.57 18.50 2.67
N ARG A 61 4.09 18.31 1.45
CA ARG A 61 3.93 17.06 0.69
C ARG A 61 4.44 15.86 1.48
N TYR A 62 3.74 14.73 1.37
CA TYR A 62 4.05 13.54 2.17
C TYR A 62 3.84 12.25 1.38
N LYS A 63 4.41 11.17 1.91
CA LYS A 63 4.09 9.78 1.54
C LYS A 63 3.61 9.05 2.78
N LEU A 64 2.72 8.08 2.59
CA LEU A 64 2.30 7.15 3.62
C LEU A 64 2.81 5.75 3.27
N SER A 65 3.40 5.09 4.25
CA SER A 65 3.55 3.64 4.31
C SER A 65 2.69 3.13 5.45
N TYR A 66 1.68 2.35 5.12
CA TYR A 66 0.80 1.69 6.08
C TYR A 66 1.08 0.20 6.04
N ALA A 67 1.27 -0.43 7.20
CA ALA A 67 1.41 -1.87 7.31
C ALA A 67 0.56 -2.41 8.46
N VAL A 68 0.07 -3.64 8.28
CA VAL A 68 -0.64 -4.41 9.30
C VAL A 68 -0.36 -5.90 9.07
N TYR A 69 -0.22 -6.65 10.17
CA TYR A 69 0.02 -8.09 10.12
C TYR A 69 -1.26 -8.89 10.25
N SER A 70 -1.24 -10.10 9.69
CA SER A 70 -2.24 -11.13 9.91
C SER A 70 -1.65 -12.26 10.74
N SER A 71 -2.50 -12.86 11.57
CA SER A 71 -2.18 -14.06 12.36
C SER A 71 -2.43 -15.36 11.59
N ALA A 72 -2.60 -15.31 10.26
CA ALA A 72 -2.76 -16.49 9.42
C ALA A 72 -1.58 -17.45 9.59
N ALA A 73 -1.85 -18.75 9.53
CA ALA A 73 -0.79 -19.74 9.55
C ALA A 73 0.04 -19.63 8.27
N ARG A 74 1.34 -19.89 8.36
CA ARG A 74 2.28 -19.71 7.23
C ARG A 74 1.85 -20.52 6.01
N GLU A 75 1.31 -21.71 6.22
CA GLU A 75 0.82 -22.61 5.18
C GLU A 75 -0.35 -22.01 4.37
N GLN A 76 -1.06 -21.02 4.93
CA GLN A 76 -2.19 -20.33 4.28
C GLN A 76 -1.73 -19.16 3.40
N HIS A 77 -0.49 -18.69 3.52
CA HIS A 77 -0.01 -17.50 2.81
C HIS A 77 -0.11 -17.63 1.28
N PRO A 78 0.27 -18.77 0.65
CA PRO A 78 0.14 -18.94 -0.79
C PRO A 78 -1.32 -18.83 -1.27
N GLU A 79 -2.26 -19.43 -0.54
CA GLU A 79 -3.68 -19.35 -0.87
C GLU A 79 -4.21 -17.91 -0.72
N ALA A 80 -3.80 -17.23 0.36
CA ALA A 80 -4.18 -15.84 0.61
C ALA A 80 -3.76 -14.92 -0.54
N VAL A 81 -2.49 -14.98 -0.98
CA VAL A 81 -2.04 -14.12 -2.09
C VAL A 81 -2.63 -14.50 -3.43
N ARG A 82 -2.98 -15.77 -3.68
CA ARG A 82 -3.68 -16.18 -4.91
C ARG A 82 -5.04 -15.46 -5.00
N LYS A 83 -5.81 -15.48 -3.91
CA LYS A 83 -7.12 -14.82 -3.84
C LYS A 83 -6.98 -13.30 -4.01
N ILE A 84 -6.03 -12.70 -3.30
CA ILE A 84 -5.79 -11.26 -3.38
C ILE A 84 -5.34 -10.86 -4.78
N ARG A 85 -4.43 -11.62 -5.42
CA ARG A 85 -4.00 -11.38 -6.80
C ARG A 85 -5.18 -11.34 -7.75
N THR A 86 -6.03 -12.36 -7.71
CA THR A 86 -7.22 -12.43 -8.58
C THR A 86 -8.16 -11.24 -8.36
N MET A 87 -8.38 -10.83 -7.11
CA MET A 87 -9.19 -9.65 -6.80
C MET A 87 -8.54 -8.36 -7.33
N LEU A 88 -7.23 -8.18 -7.13
CA LEU A 88 -6.50 -6.99 -7.61
C LEU A 88 -6.53 -6.89 -9.14
N GLU A 89 -6.34 -8.00 -9.85
CA GLU A 89 -6.44 -8.07 -11.31
C GLU A 89 -7.85 -7.67 -11.79
N GLN A 90 -8.91 -8.17 -11.14
CA GLN A 90 -10.30 -7.80 -11.44
C GLN A 90 -10.59 -6.31 -11.22
N GLN A 91 -9.90 -5.68 -10.26
CA GLN A 91 -9.99 -4.26 -9.98
C GLN A 91 -9.07 -3.39 -10.86
N GLY A 92 -8.37 -4.00 -11.82
CA GLY A 92 -7.51 -3.29 -12.77
C GLY A 92 -6.16 -2.87 -12.20
N PHE A 93 -5.72 -3.47 -11.09
CA PHE A 93 -4.33 -3.38 -10.66
C PHE A 93 -3.45 -4.20 -11.60
N LYS A 94 -2.24 -3.70 -11.83
CA LYS A 94 -1.18 -4.44 -12.50
C LYS A 94 -0.39 -5.20 -11.43
N ILE A 95 -0.18 -6.50 -11.64
CA ILE A 95 0.71 -7.30 -10.80
C ILE A 95 2.16 -7.03 -11.23
N ASP A 96 2.96 -6.53 -10.30
CA ASP A 96 4.37 -6.18 -10.53
C ASP A 96 5.31 -7.28 -10.04
N GLY A 97 4.89 -8.06 -9.03
CA GLY A 97 5.65 -9.17 -8.46
C GLY A 97 4.74 -10.23 -7.89
N TYR A 98 5.09 -11.50 -8.09
CA TYR A 98 4.32 -12.61 -7.54
C TYR A 98 5.23 -13.83 -7.27
N ARG A 99 5.19 -14.33 -6.04
CA ARG A 99 5.89 -15.55 -5.60
C ARG A 99 5.13 -16.16 -4.43
N GLU A 100 5.12 -17.49 -4.35
CA GLU A 100 4.48 -18.22 -3.26
C GLU A 100 5.49 -18.89 -2.33
N ASP A 101 6.57 -19.41 -2.90
CA ASP A 101 7.63 -20.13 -2.20
C ASP A 101 9.02 -19.84 -2.78
N ILE A 102 10.04 -20.14 -1.98
CA ILE A 102 11.44 -20.27 -2.39
C ILE A 102 11.92 -21.65 -1.92
N ASP A 103 12.43 -22.46 -2.86
CA ASP A 103 12.97 -23.78 -2.58
C ASP A 103 12.01 -24.69 -1.77
N GLY A 104 10.71 -24.61 -2.07
CA GLY A 104 9.67 -25.39 -1.39
C GLY A 104 9.30 -24.89 0.02
N LYS A 105 9.83 -23.75 0.45
CA LYS A 105 9.45 -23.08 1.71
C LYS A 105 8.58 -21.87 1.40
N VAL A 106 7.47 -21.73 2.13
CA VAL A 106 6.58 -20.57 1.99
C VAL A 106 7.37 -19.28 2.20
N ASP A 107 7.44 -18.48 1.13
CA ASP A 107 8.05 -17.16 1.08
C ASP A 107 7.28 -16.35 0.06
N THR A 108 6.08 -15.96 0.48
CA THR A 108 5.11 -15.38 -0.41
C THR A 108 5.36 -13.90 -0.58
N ILE A 109 5.27 -13.40 -1.82
CA ILE A 109 5.29 -11.97 -2.16
C ILE A 109 4.25 -11.73 -3.24
N LEU A 110 3.45 -10.68 -3.07
CA LEU A 110 2.57 -10.13 -4.08
C LEU A 110 2.73 -8.62 -4.06
N ASP A 111 3.19 -8.06 -5.17
CA ASP A 111 3.28 -6.62 -5.40
C ASP A 111 2.33 -6.23 -6.53
N ALA A 112 1.54 -5.19 -6.32
CA ALA A 112 0.64 -4.67 -7.32
C ALA A 112 0.58 -3.14 -7.30
N SER A 113 0.40 -2.55 -8.48
CA SER A 113 0.27 -1.11 -8.66
C SER A 113 -0.99 -0.75 -9.45
N GLN A 114 -1.56 0.41 -9.15
CA GLN A 114 -2.67 0.96 -9.93
C GLN A 114 -2.17 2.19 -10.70
N ALA A 115 -2.17 2.11 -12.04
CA ALA A 115 -1.57 3.15 -12.89
C ALA A 115 -2.20 4.55 -12.72
N SER A 116 -3.51 4.61 -12.45
CA SER A 116 -4.23 5.89 -12.28
C SER A 116 -3.84 6.63 -11.00
N SER A 117 -3.57 5.89 -9.94
CA SER A 117 -3.40 6.44 -8.59
C SER A 117 -1.95 6.34 -8.11
N ARG A 118 -1.12 5.49 -8.75
CA ARG A 118 0.26 5.13 -8.36
C ARG A 118 0.39 4.59 -6.94
N TYR A 119 -0.70 4.10 -6.35
CA TYR A 119 -0.65 3.39 -5.08
C TYR A 119 -0.04 2.01 -5.33
N LEU A 120 0.76 1.58 -4.36
CA LEU A 120 1.39 0.28 -4.32
C LEU A 120 0.78 -0.52 -3.19
N VAL A 121 0.46 -1.77 -3.48
CA VAL A 121 -0.07 -2.73 -2.54
C VAL A 121 0.88 -3.91 -2.52
N THR A 122 1.32 -4.29 -1.32
CA THR A 122 2.23 -5.41 -1.11
C THR A 122 1.63 -6.35 -0.08
N VAL A 123 1.66 -7.66 -0.37
CA VAL A 123 1.35 -8.70 0.60
C VAL A 123 2.51 -9.69 0.62
N GLU A 124 3.17 -9.82 1.77
CA GLU A 124 4.40 -10.61 1.85
C GLU A 124 4.52 -11.42 3.14
N THR A 125 5.26 -12.52 3.08
CA THR A 125 5.69 -13.25 4.28
C THR A 125 6.91 -12.55 4.88
N THR A 126 6.76 -12.01 6.08
CA THR A 126 7.86 -11.41 6.82
C THR A 126 8.91 -12.45 7.22
N LYS A 127 10.13 -11.99 7.55
CA LYS A 127 11.17 -12.87 8.13
C LYS A 127 10.71 -13.60 9.40
N GLY A 128 9.80 -13.00 10.17
CA GLY A 128 9.19 -13.59 11.36
C GLY A 128 8.10 -14.63 11.06
N GLY A 129 7.76 -14.85 9.80
CA GLY A 129 6.75 -15.83 9.38
C GLY A 129 5.30 -15.31 9.44
N LEU A 130 5.08 -14.03 9.73
CA LEU A 130 3.77 -13.39 9.66
C LEU A 130 3.46 -12.93 8.23
N LEU A 131 2.19 -12.89 7.87
CA LEU A 131 1.73 -12.29 6.61
C LEU A 131 1.50 -10.78 6.82
N ALA A 132 2.24 -9.96 6.09
CA ALA A 132 2.13 -8.51 6.13
C ALA A 132 1.28 -7.99 4.96
N PHE A 133 0.38 -7.06 5.26
CA PHE A 133 -0.42 -6.32 4.30
C PHE A 133 0.04 -4.87 4.34
N SER A 134 0.57 -4.39 3.22
CA SER A 134 1.16 -3.06 3.13
C SER A 134 0.56 -2.26 1.99
N VAL A 135 0.38 -0.97 2.25
CA VAL A 135 -0.09 0.01 1.28
C VAL A 135 0.86 1.20 1.31
N ARG A 136 1.34 1.60 0.13
CA ARG A 136 2.18 2.79 -0.04
C ARG A 136 1.56 3.75 -1.02
N THR A 137 1.51 5.01 -0.63
CA THR A 137 0.97 6.07 -1.48
C THR A 137 2.05 6.65 -2.38
N PRO A 138 1.69 7.28 -3.51
CA PRO A 138 2.60 8.23 -4.15
C PRO A 138 2.87 9.42 -3.21
N CYS A 139 3.68 10.37 -3.68
CA CYS A 139 3.72 11.68 -3.05
C CYS A 139 2.34 12.35 -3.16
N LEU A 140 1.80 12.81 -2.03
CA LEU A 140 0.51 13.46 -1.91
C LEU A 140 0.70 14.88 -1.39
N MET A 141 -0.16 15.79 -1.85
CA MET A 141 -0.27 17.12 -1.26
C MET A 141 -1.38 17.13 -0.22
N PRO A 142 -1.16 17.68 0.98
CA PRO A 142 -2.25 17.98 1.88
C PRO A 142 -3.16 19.06 1.28
N PRO A 143 -4.46 19.06 1.59
CA PRO A 143 -5.34 20.15 1.19
C PRO A 143 -4.86 21.47 1.82
N THR A 144 -4.87 22.55 1.05
CA THR A 144 -4.63 23.88 1.61
C THR A 144 -5.80 24.26 2.51
N PRO A 145 -5.56 24.76 3.73
CA PRO A 145 -6.63 25.36 4.52
C PRO A 145 -7.20 26.53 3.72
N THR A 146 -8.44 26.41 3.28
CA THR A 146 -9.15 27.50 2.62
C THR A 146 -9.51 28.51 3.70
N GLY A 147 -8.68 29.55 3.85
CA GLY A 147 -9.02 30.72 4.69
C GLY A 147 -7.89 31.23 5.57
N ALA A 148 -7.08 32.14 5.02
CA ALA A 148 -6.59 33.27 5.79
C ALA A 148 -6.87 34.52 4.93
N PRO A 149 -7.84 35.39 5.30
CA PRO A 149 -7.88 36.71 4.71
C PRO A 149 -6.62 37.46 5.13
N HIS A 150 -5.85 37.92 4.16
CA HIS A 150 -4.91 39.01 4.35
C HIS A 150 -5.66 40.31 4.66
#